data_AF-A0A846NBD1-F1
#
_entry.id   AF-A0A846NBD1-F1
#
_cell.length_a   1.000
_cell.length_b   1.000
_cell.length_c   1.000
_cell.angle_alpha   90.00
_cell.angle_beta   90.00
_cell.angle_gamma   90.00
#
_symmetry.space_group_name_H-M   'P 1'
#
loop_
_entity.id
_entity.type
_entity.pdbx_description
1 polymer ?
#
loop_
_entity_poly.entity_id
_entity_poly.type
_entity_poly.pdbx_seq_one_letter_code
_entity_poly.pdbx_strand_id
1 'polypeptide(L)' 'MLQEIVHVCIVVRDVEVRARAFAEKFGIGPWRIRVVSTPSNRASVRGEPVDYTLKFGHARVGPVT' A
#
# COMPACT_ATOMS: atom_id res chain seq x y z
N MET A 1 -19.19 16.75 -0.09
CA MET A 1 -19.49 15.33 0.11
C MET A 1 -18.17 14.59 0.24
N LEU A 2 -18.02 13.73 1.25
CA LEU A 2 -16.83 12.87 1.39
C LEU A 2 -16.91 11.73 0.37
N GLN A 3 -15.80 11.43 -0.28
CA GLN A 3 -15.68 10.31 -1.22
C GLN A 3 -15.59 8.98 -0.46
N GLU A 4 -15.93 7.88 -1.14
CA GLU A 4 -15.78 6.53 -0.58
C GLU A 4 -14.31 6.20 -0.32
N ILE A 5 -14.04 5.51 0.79
CA ILE A 5 -12.69 5.06 1.13
C ILE A 5 -12.37 3.82 0.30
N VAL A 6 -11.64 4.02 -0.78
CA VAL A 6 -11.26 2.94 -1.71
C VAL A 6 -9.90 2.31 -1.43
N HIS A 7 -9.13 2.84 -0.47
CA HIS A 7 -7.79 2.35 -0.17
C HIS A 7 -7.45 2.50 1.32
N VAL A 8 -6.91 1.42 1.91
CA VAL A 8 -6.32 1.42 3.25
C VAL A 8 -4.85 0.98 3.14
N CYS A 9 -3.93 1.84 3.59
CA CYS A 9 -2.50 1.56 3.61
C CYS A 9 -2.02 1.34 5.05
N ILE A 10 -1.24 0.29 5.29
CA ILE A 10 -0.71 -0.05 6.62
C ILE A 10 0.81 -0.17 6.52
N VAL A 11 1.54 0.59 7.34
CA VAL A 11 3.00 0.46 7.47
C VAL A 11 3.31 -0.78 8.30
N VAL A 12 4.18 -1.63 7.77
CA VAL A 12 4.54 -2.92 8.36
C VAL A 12 6.05 -3.07 8.38
N ARG A 13 6.55 -3.90 9.30
CA ARG A 13 7.99 -4.18 9.40
C ARG A 13 8.53 -4.98 8.21
N ASP A 14 7.74 -5.94 7.74
CA ASP A 14 8.09 -6.82 6.61
C ASP A 14 6.84 -7.07 5.75
N VAL A 15 6.96 -6.76 4.46
CA VAL A 15 5.84 -6.77 3.50
C VAL A 15 5.45 -8.19 3.14
N GLU A 16 6.41 -9.08 2.89
CA GLU A 16 6.15 -10.49 2.56
C GLU A 16 5.49 -11.23 3.70
N VAL A 17 6.02 -11.08 4.92
CA VAL A 17 5.49 -11.76 6.11
C VAL A 17 4.06 -11.30 6.36
N ARG A 18 3.79 -10.00 6.24
CA ARG A 18 2.44 -9.47 6.50
C ARG A 18 1.45 -9.81 5.39
N ALA A 19 1.86 -9.74 4.12
CA ALA A 19 1.04 -10.16 2.98
C ALA A 19 0.63 -11.64 3.13
N ARG A 20 1.57 -12.51 3.50
CA ARG A 20 1.28 -13.93 3.77
C ARG A 20 0.28 -14.09 4.92
N ALA A 21 0.49 -13.40 6.04
CA ALA A 21 -0.43 -13.45 7.17
C ALA A 21 -1.85 -12.96 6.80
N PHE A 22 -1.97 -11.94 5.95
CA PHE A 22 -3.28 -11.47 5.48
C PHE A 22 -3.96 -12.48 4.56
N ALA A 23 -3.21 -13.12 3.66
CA ALA A 23 -3.72 -14.18 2.80
C ALA A 23 -4.19 -15.39 3.62
N GLU A 24 -3.37 -15.88 4.55
CA GLU A 24 -3.67 -17.07 5.36
C GLU A 24 -4.84 -16.86 6.31
N LYS A 25 -4.91 -15.70 6.97
CA LYS A 25 -5.90 -15.46 8.03
C LYS A 25 -7.22 -14.91 7.53
N PHE A 26 -7.20 -14.15 6.43
CA PHE A 26 -8.36 -13.40 5.96
C PHE A 26 -8.69 -13.66 4.48
N GLY A 27 -7.91 -14.48 3.78
CA GLY A 27 -8.12 -14.73 2.35
C GLY A 27 -7.82 -13.52 1.47
N ILE A 28 -7.14 -12.49 1.98
CA ILE A 28 -6.85 -11.27 1.22
C ILE A 28 -5.66 -11.51 0.31
N GLY A 29 -5.87 -11.40 -1.00
CA GLY A 29 -4.85 -11.59 -2.03
C GLY A 29 -5.47 -11.74 -3.43
N PRO A 30 -4.66 -12.05 -4.46
CA PRO A 30 -3.20 -12.23 -4.42
C PRO A 30 -2.47 -10.89 -4.22
N TRP A 31 -1.31 -10.93 -3.54
CA TRP A 31 -0.49 -9.74 -3.31
C TRP A 31 0.56 -9.57 -4.41
N ARG A 32 0.63 -8.38 -5.00
CA ARG A 32 1.74 -7.97 -5.86
C ARG A 32 2.74 -7.14 -5.04
N ILE A 33 3.92 -7.70 -4.79
CA ILE A 33 4.98 -7.08 -4.00
C ILE A 33 6.06 -6.52 -4.93
N ARG A 34 6.45 -5.27 -4.72
CA ARG A 34 7.50 -4.59 -5.50
C ARG A 34 8.18 -3.50 -4.70
N VAL A 35 9.40 -3.14 -5.10
CA VAL A 35 10.03 -1.88 -4.69
C VAL A 35 9.50 -0.77 -5.60
N VAL A 36 9.10 0.36 -5.02
CA VAL A 36 8.59 1.52 -5.74
C VAL A 36 9.42 2.73 -5.31
N SER A 37 9.99 3.41 -6.30
CA SER A 37 10.61 4.71 -6.15
C SER A 37 9.63 5.77 -6.63
N THR A 38 9.32 6.73 -5.76
CA THR A 38 8.38 7.81 -6.01
C THR A 38 9.14 9.14 -6.03
N PRO A 39 9.05 9.91 -7.12
CA PRO A 39 9.65 11.24 -7.19
C PRO A 39 8.88 12.27 -6.34
N SER A 40 9.59 13.32 -5.93
CA SER A 40 9.15 14.44 -5.09
C SER A 40 7.95 15.21 -5.62
N ASN A 41 7.67 15.19 -6.92
CA ASN A 41 6.43 15.76 -7.46
C ASN A 41 5.16 14.95 -7.17
N ARG A 42 5.27 13.79 -6.49
CA ARG A 42 4.16 12.89 -6.15
C ARG A 42 4.04 12.60 -4.65
N ALA A 43 4.88 13.21 -3.82
CA ALA A 43 4.96 12.90 -2.40
C ALA A 43 5.47 14.08 -1.59
N SER A 44 4.94 14.24 -0.37
CA SER A 44 5.43 15.24 0.57
C SER A 44 5.43 14.71 2.01
N VAL A 45 6.32 15.27 2.84
CA VAL A 45 6.36 15.06 4.28
C VAL A 45 6.25 16.42 4.95
N ARG A 46 5.18 16.62 5.74
CA ARG A 46 4.89 17.91 6.40
C ARG A 46 4.79 19.09 5.42
N GLY A 47 4.32 18.83 4.20
CA GLY A 47 4.18 19.84 3.15
C GLY A 47 5.39 19.96 2.21
N GLU A 48 6.56 19.44 2.62
CA GLU A 48 7.77 19.53 1.80
C GLU A 48 7.86 18.37 0.80
N PRO A 49 8.08 18.63 -0.50
CA PRO A 49 8.28 17.58 -1.51
C PRO A 49 9.45 16.66 -1.18
N VAL A 50 9.27 15.34 -1.33
CA VAL A 50 10.33 14.36 -1.03
C VAL A 50 10.36 13.19 -2.01
N ASP A 51 11.56 12.81 -2.44
CA ASP A 51 11.77 11.51 -3.08
C ASP A 51 11.72 10.42 -2.01
N TYR A 52 11.07 9.30 -2.30
CA TYR A 52 11.15 8.13 -1.42
C TYR A 52 11.22 6.83 -2.21
N THR A 53 11.80 5.81 -1.59
CA THR A 53 11.72 4.43 -2.07
C THR A 53 11.20 3.55 -0.95
N LEU A 54 10.21 2.71 -1.25
CA LEU A 54 9.67 1.74 -0.31
C LEU A 54 9.37 0.41 -0.98
N LYS A 55 9.28 -0.64 -0.16
CA LYS A 55 8.75 -1.93 -0.56
C LYS A 55 7.25 -1.95 -0.26
N PHE A 56 6.44 -2.32 -1.25
CA PHE A 56 4.98 -2.22 -1.19
C PHE A 56 4.33 -3.51 -1.66
N GLY A 57 3.32 -3.98 -0.91
CA GLY A 57 2.42 -5.05 -1.32
C GLY A 57 1.03 -4.48 -1.61
N HIS A 58 0.48 -4.81 -2.77
CA HIS A 58 -0.86 -4.40 -3.18
C HIS A 58 -1.76 -5.61 -3.42
N ALA A 59 -2.95 -5.61 -2.83
CA ALA A 59 -4.03 -6.56 -3.11
C ALA A 59 -5.36 -5.80 -3.18
N ARG A 60 -6.26 -6.23 -4.07
CA ARG A 60 -7.62 -5.71 -4.18
C ARG A 60 -8.55 -6.62 -3.40
N VAL A 61 -9.45 -6.02 -2.62
CA VAL A 61 -10.52 -6.74 -1.90
C VAL A 61 -11.84 -6.14 -2.31
N GLY A 62 -12.75 -6.97 -2.82
CA GLY A 62 -14.08 -6.54 -3.25
C GLY A 62 -14.10 -5.66 -4.52
N PRO A 63 -15.30 -5.22 -4.92
CA PRO A 63 -15.46 -4.24 -5.97
C PRO A 63 -15.01 -2.86 -5.47
N VAL A 64 -13.98 -2.32 -6.11
CA VAL A 64 -13.60 -0.91 -6.01
C VAL A 64 -14.13 -0.25 -7.30
N THR A 65 -15.04 0.70 -7.13
CA THR A 65 -15.65 1.51 -8.21
C THR A 65 -15.04 2.89 -8.29
#